data_AF-A0A1M6K424-F1
#
_entry.id   AF-A0A1M6K424-F1
#
_cell.length_a   1.000
_cell.length_b   1.000
_cell.length_c   1.000
_cell.angle_alpha   90.00
_cell.angle_beta   90.00
_cell.angle_gamma   90.00
#
_symmetry.space_group_name_H-M   'P 1'
#
loop_
_entity.id
_entity.type
_entity.pdbx_description
1 polymer ?
#
loop_
_entity_poly.entity_id
_entity_poly.type
_entity_poly.pdbx_seq_one_letter_code
_entity_poly.pdbx_strand_id
1 'polypeptide(L)'
;ATLVTYAKKNGMTLICVVMKDTVNDQYPDSTNLFEYCFDNFSTYNVADFASISEDDVNVTGVLSENSELIKIDKKGIIVIPKTASVLDVTSEVIPYSDKDNKSVVGQLQYTYAGRNVGQANLVFTNAEVESYPFDNIPVEQGGSGKEYIQVDYPKIGLIILGIAVLIALFLFIKSRSSEILLFRHRYKSRHSKPKKSNMTIIRDNGKKRRKRR
;
A
#
# COMPACT_ATOMS: atom_id res chain seq x y z
N ALA A 1 -33.76 53.47 -0.03
CA ALA A 1 -32.31 53.27 -0.24
C ALA A 1 -31.99 51.77 -0.11
N THR A 2 -30.79 51.34 -0.53
CA THR A 2 -30.30 49.96 -0.27
C THR A 2 -29.00 50.08 0.50
N LEU A 3 -28.91 49.39 1.63
CA LEU A 3 -27.75 49.43 2.51
C LEU A 3 -27.24 47.99 2.71
N VAL A 4 -25.94 47.80 2.45
CA VAL A 4 -25.23 46.56 2.74
C VAL A 4 -24.25 46.85 3.85
N THR A 5 -24.37 46.13 4.96
CA THR A 5 -23.51 46.29 6.14
C THR A 5 -23.01 44.93 6.60
N TYR A 6 -21.88 44.92 7.30
CA TYR A 6 -21.36 43.72 7.95
C TYR A 6 -20.98 44.05 9.39
N ALA A 7 -21.13 43.07 10.27
CA ALA A 7 -20.74 43.18 11.66
C ALA A 7 -20.12 41.86 12.14
N LYS A 8 -19.15 41.96 13.05
CA LYS A 8 -18.50 40.79 13.67
C LYS A 8 -18.54 40.92 15.18
N LYS A 9 -19.07 39.90 15.85
CA LYS A 9 -19.17 39.82 17.32
C LYS A 9 -19.01 38.35 17.73
N ASN A 10 -18.22 38.08 18.77
CA ASN A 10 -18.02 36.74 19.34
C ASN A 10 -17.64 35.64 18.30
N GLY A 11 -16.79 35.98 17.32
CA GLY A 11 -16.36 35.04 16.28
C GLY A 11 -17.38 34.83 15.14
N MET A 12 -18.63 35.27 15.30
CA MET A 12 -19.65 35.25 14.26
C MET A 12 -19.57 36.53 13.40
N THR A 13 -19.53 36.36 12.08
CA THR A 13 -19.60 37.46 11.11
C THR A 13 -20.93 37.40 10.40
N LEU A 14 -21.69 38.49 10.44
CA LEU A 14 -22.99 38.61 9.79
C LEU A 14 -22.92 39.69 8.71
N ILE A 15 -23.67 39.47 7.64
CA ILE A 15 -23.89 40.45 6.58
C ILE A 15 -25.39 40.73 6.55
N CYS A 16 -25.76 42.01 6.64
CA CYS A 16 -27.13 42.48 6.56
C CYS A 16 -27.30 43.28 5.27
N VAL A 17 -28.34 42.94 4.51
CA VAL A 17 -28.73 43.66 3.30
C VAL A 17 -30.15 44.16 3.49
N VAL A 18 -30.31 45.46 3.68
CA VAL A 18 -31.61 46.12 3.80
C VAL A 18 -31.93 46.77 2.46
N MET A 19 -33.03 46.35 1.84
CA MET A 19 -33.46 46.81 0.51
C MET A 19 -34.74 47.65 0.63
N LYS A 20 -34.87 48.66 -0.24
CA LYS A 20 -36.10 49.46 -0.40
C LYS A 20 -36.58 50.13 0.90
N ASP A 21 -35.63 50.61 1.70
CA ASP A 21 -35.95 51.24 2.98
C ASP A 21 -36.15 52.76 2.87
N THR A 22 -36.78 53.37 3.87
CA THR A 22 -36.85 54.83 4.01
C THR A 22 -35.44 55.37 4.31
N VAL A 23 -35.20 56.65 4.00
CA VAL A 23 -33.84 57.23 4.00
C VAL A 23 -33.24 57.35 5.41
N ASN A 24 -34.03 57.16 6.47
CA ASN A 24 -33.58 57.29 7.87
C ASN A 24 -33.62 55.99 8.68
N ASP A 25 -34.39 54.99 8.27
CA ASP A 25 -34.61 53.78 9.08
C ASP A 25 -33.59 52.65 8.79
N GLN A 26 -32.83 52.77 7.70
CA GLN A 26 -31.84 51.77 7.27
C GLN A 26 -30.75 51.42 8.32
N TYR A 27 -30.32 52.40 9.11
CA TYR A 27 -29.32 52.19 10.16
C TYR A 27 -29.91 51.55 11.43
N PRO A 28 -31.01 52.07 12.01
CA PRO A 28 -31.64 51.40 13.15
C PRO A 28 -32.13 50.00 12.77
N ASP A 29 -32.67 49.78 11.57
CA ASP A 29 -33.14 48.46 11.13
C ASP A 29 -32.00 47.45 10.99
N SER A 30 -30.89 47.85 10.36
CA SER A 30 -29.70 46.97 10.28
C SER A 30 -29.09 46.68 11.65
N THR A 31 -29.07 47.67 12.56
CA THR A 31 -28.58 47.48 13.94
C THR A 31 -29.45 46.50 14.71
N ASN A 32 -30.77 46.67 14.68
CA ASN A 32 -31.73 45.78 15.33
C ASN A 32 -31.62 44.34 14.81
N LEU A 33 -31.45 44.16 13.50
CA LEU A 33 -31.25 42.84 12.89
C LEU A 33 -29.95 42.18 13.37
N PHE A 34 -28.86 42.94 13.45
CA PHE A 34 -27.61 42.42 14.00
C PHE A 34 -27.74 42.04 15.46
N GLU A 35 -28.32 42.90 16.29
CA GLU A 35 -28.53 42.63 17.71
C GLU A 35 -29.39 41.38 17.92
N TYR A 36 -30.52 41.29 17.22
CA TYR A 36 -31.37 40.10 17.26
C TYR A 36 -30.60 38.82 16.92
N CYS A 37 -29.84 38.82 15.82
CA CYS A 37 -29.07 37.65 15.41
C CYS A 37 -27.95 37.31 16.40
N PHE A 38 -27.22 38.31 16.89
CA PHE A 38 -26.15 38.11 17.86
C PHE A 38 -26.65 37.67 19.23
N ASP A 39 -27.87 38.05 19.62
CA ASP A 39 -28.43 37.72 20.93
C ASP A 39 -29.07 36.34 20.94
N ASN A 40 -29.70 35.93 19.83
CA ASN A 40 -30.42 34.66 19.76
C ASN A 40 -29.60 33.50 19.20
N PHE A 41 -28.55 33.74 18.39
CA PHE A 41 -27.81 32.69 17.71
C PHE A 41 -26.32 32.67 18.07
N SER A 42 -25.73 31.49 17.94
CA SER A 42 -24.29 31.24 18.12
C SER A 42 -23.77 30.31 17.04
N THR A 43 -22.56 30.58 16.57
CA THR A 43 -21.82 29.74 15.62
C THR A 43 -20.96 28.73 16.35
N TYR A 44 -20.98 27.47 15.91
CA TYR A 44 -20.07 26.43 16.37
C TYR A 44 -19.31 25.83 15.19
N ASN A 45 -18.01 25.56 15.38
CA ASN A 45 -17.24 24.83 14.38
C ASN A 45 -17.55 23.34 14.51
N VAL A 46 -17.91 22.74 13.38
CA VAL A 46 -18.27 21.32 13.32
C VAL A 46 -17.10 20.42 13.73
N ALA A 47 -15.87 20.81 13.40
CA ALA A 47 -14.69 20.00 13.73
C ALA A 47 -14.41 19.86 15.24
N ASP A 48 -15.01 20.72 16.08
CA ASP A 48 -14.76 20.71 17.51
C ASP A 48 -15.61 19.67 18.27
N PHE A 49 -16.75 19.26 17.70
CA PHE A 49 -17.68 18.36 18.38
C PHE A 49 -18.13 17.16 17.53
N ALA A 50 -18.08 17.26 16.20
CA ALA A 50 -18.51 16.19 15.34
C ALA A 50 -17.44 15.09 15.31
N SER A 51 -17.80 13.93 15.82
CA SER A 51 -17.04 12.70 15.68
C SER A 51 -17.77 11.82 14.68
N ILE A 52 -17.12 11.47 13.56
CA ILE A 52 -17.66 10.48 12.63
C ILE A 52 -17.73 9.17 13.40
N SER A 53 -18.94 8.73 13.75
CA SER A 53 -19.15 7.49 14.49
C SER A 53 -19.19 6.31 13.51
N GLU A 54 -18.75 5.15 13.96
CA GLU A 54 -18.67 3.91 13.17
C GLU A 54 -20.04 3.38 12.65
N ASP A 55 -21.15 4.03 12.99
CA ASP A 55 -22.47 3.68 12.47
C ASP A 55 -22.81 4.37 11.13
N ASP A 56 -22.15 5.50 10.81
CA ASP A 56 -22.39 6.28 9.57
C ASP A 56 -21.61 5.74 8.35
N VAL A 57 -20.71 4.78 8.56
CA VAL A 57 -19.85 4.20 7.51
C VAL A 57 -20.59 3.30 6.53
N ASN A 58 -21.83 2.88 6.85
CA ASN A 58 -22.62 1.97 6.01
C ASN A 58 -22.97 2.55 4.62
N VAL A 59 -22.75 3.85 4.39
CA VAL A 59 -22.99 4.54 3.12
C VAL A 59 -21.82 4.36 2.12
N THR A 60 -20.63 3.92 2.55
CA THR A 60 -19.42 3.97 1.69
C THR A 60 -18.87 2.62 1.20
N GLY A 61 -19.53 1.50 1.50
CA GLY A 61 -19.06 0.18 1.07
C GLY A 61 -17.65 -0.12 1.60
N VAL A 62 -16.93 -1.04 0.94
CA VAL A 62 -15.65 -1.70 1.32
C VAL A 62 -14.50 -0.78 1.82
N LEU A 63 -14.67 0.55 1.77
CA LEU A 63 -13.77 1.54 2.36
C LEU A 63 -14.00 1.78 3.87
N SER A 64 -15.02 1.17 4.46
CA SER A 64 -15.41 1.35 5.88
C SER A 64 -14.45 0.74 6.89
N GLU A 65 -13.52 -0.12 6.47
CA GLU A 65 -12.54 -0.74 7.38
C GLU A 65 -11.47 0.24 7.87
N ASN A 66 -11.39 1.45 7.30
CA ASN A 66 -10.47 2.51 7.75
C ASN A 66 -11.22 3.85 7.87
N SER A 67 -11.93 4.04 8.98
CA SER A 67 -12.61 5.30 9.34
C SER A 67 -11.69 6.53 9.35
N GLU A 68 -10.37 6.35 9.39
CA GLU A 68 -9.37 7.43 9.32
C GLU A 68 -9.23 8.11 7.94
N LEU A 69 -9.77 7.49 6.88
CA LEU A 69 -9.65 8.03 5.51
C LEU A 69 -10.59 9.21 5.25
N ILE A 70 -11.69 9.34 6.01
CA ILE A 70 -12.68 10.41 5.82
C ILE A 70 -12.61 11.34 7.03
N LYS A 71 -12.37 12.63 6.78
CA LYS A 71 -12.33 13.67 7.83
C LYS A 71 -13.36 14.75 7.53
N ILE A 72 -13.88 15.35 8.59
CA ILE A 72 -14.75 16.53 8.46
C ILE A 72 -13.89 17.75 8.14
N ASP A 73 -14.33 18.56 7.19
CA ASP A 73 -13.67 19.83 6.85
C ASP A 73 -13.73 20.79 8.05
N LYS A 74 -12.56 21.31 8.43
CA LYS A 74 -12.39 22.27 9.55
C LYS A 74 -13.09 23.60 9.34
N LYS A 75 -13.57 23.88 8.12
CA LYS A 75 -14.30 25.10 7.76
C LYS A 75 -15.81 24.98 7.98
N GLY A 76 -16.33 23.79 8.30
CA GLY A 76 -17.75 23.59 8.57
C GLY A 76 -18.21 24.40 9.79
N ILE A 77 -19.24 25.23 9.61
CA ILE A 77 -19.84 26.03 10.69
C ILE A 77 -21.34 25.76 10.72
N ILE A 78 -21.88 25.57 11.92
CA ILE A 78 -23.33 25.52 12.15
C ILE A 78 -23.77 26.72 12.97
N VAL A 79 -25.01 27.18 12.74
CA VAL A 79 -25.63 28.30 13.47
C VAL A 79 -26.86 27.79 14.17
N ILE A 80 -26.82 27.74 15.50
CA ILE A 80 -27.94 27.27 16.32
C ILE A 80 -28.39 28.35 17.31
N PRO A 81 -29.66 28.31 17.76
CA PRO A 81 -30.13 29.18 18.82
C PRO A 81 -29.31 28.98 20.10
N LYS A 82 -29.01 30.04 20.84
CA LYS A 82 -28.26 29.95 22.11
C LYS A 82 -28.98 29.17 23.20
N THR A 83 -30.29 29.00 23.06
CA THR A 83 -31.11 28.18 23.97
C THR A 83 -30.96 26.68 23.70
N ALA A 84 -30.34 26.30 22.57
CA ALA A 84 -30.13 24.91 22.15
C ALA A 84 -28.70 24.46 22.42
N SER A 85 -28.53 23.20 22.76
CA SER A 85 -27.20 22.59 22.83
C SER A 85 -26.82 21.98 21.48
N VAL A 86 -25.51 21.86 21.26
CA VAL A 86 -24.98 21.11 20.11
C VAL A 86 -25.42 19.65 20.12
N LEU A 87 -25.72 19.10 21.31
CA LEU A 87 -26.23 17.73 21.48
C LEU A 87 -27.65 17.53 20.94
N ASP A 88 -28.42 18.61 20.78
CA ASP A 88 -29.80 18.54 20.29
C ASP A 88 -29.86 18.56 18.75
N VAL A 89 -28.70 18.65 18.10
CA VAL A 89 -28.58 18.72 16.64
C VAL A 89 -28.41 17.31 16.09
N THR A 90 -29.26 16.94 15.13
CA THR A 90 -29.16 15.68 14.41
C THR A 90 -28.34 15.86 13.15
N SER A 91 -27.41 14.95 12.88
CA SER A 91 -26.59 14.94 11.67
C SER A 91 -27.02 13.83 10.71
N GLU A 92 -26.98 14.11 9.41
CA GLU A 92 -27.26 13.14 8.35
C GLU A 92 -26.20 13.25 7.24
N VAL A 93 -25.66 12.11 6.79
CA VAL A 93 -24.70 12.05 5.70
C VAL A 93 -25.43 12.03 4.37
N ILE A 94 -25.13 13.01 3.52
CA ILE A 94 -25.69 13.14 2.18
C ILE A 94 -24.56 12.95 1.15
N PRO A 95 -24.74 12.08 0.14
CA PRO A 95 -23.76 11.92 -0.92
C PRO A 95 -23.66 13.22 -1.73
N TYR A 96 -22.46 13.77 -1.79
CA TYR A 96 -22.16 15.01 -2.51
C TYR A 96 -20.73 14.93 -3.05
N SER A 97 -20.56 15.29 -4.32
CA SER A 97 -19.23 15.46 -4.90
C SER A 97 -19.11 16.85 -5.47
N ASP A 98 -18.07 17.55 -5.05
CA ASP A 98 -17.71 18.83 -5.61
C ASP A 98 -17.03 18.62 -6.97
N LYS A 99 -17.39 19.45 -7.96
CA LYS A 99 -16.77 19.42 -9.29
C LYS A 99 -15.36 19.97 -9.27
N ASP A 100 -15.08 20.91 -8.37
CA ASP A 100 -13.81 21.61 -8.28
C ASP A 100 -12.85 20.94 -7.30
N ASN A 101 -13.38 20.22 -6.29
CA ASN A 101 -12.57 19.51 -5.29
C ASN A 101 -12.93 18.03 -5.20
N LYS A 102 -12.15 17.19 -5.91
CA LYS A 102 -12.30 15.73 -5.93
C LYS A 102 -12.09 15.06 -4.56
N SER A 103 -11.55 15.77 -3.59
CA SER A 103 -11.37 15.26 -2.23
C SER A 103 -12.67 15.25 -1.45
N VAL A 104 -13.69 15.99 -1.87
CA VAL A 104 -15.00 16.02 -1.20
C VAL A 104 -15.83 14.81 -1.64
N VAL A 105 -16.10 13.91 -0.70
CA VAL A 105 -16.81 12.65 -0.92
C VAL A 105 -18.26 12.70 -0.45
N GLY A 106 -18.61 13.66 0.40
CA GLY A 106 -19.96 13.83 0.92
C GLY A 106 -20.14 15.13 1.68
N GLN A 107 -21.36 15.35 2.15
CA GLN A 107 -21.71 16.44 3.05
C GLN A 107 -22.45 15.90 4.27
N LEU A 108 -22.12 16.42 5.43
CA LEU A 108 -22.81 16.18 6.68
C LEU A 108 -23.75 17.34 6.93
N GLN A 109 -25.05 17.09 6.80
CA GLN A 109 -26.10 18.09 7.01
C GLN A 109 -26.57 18.05 8.47
N TYR A 110 -26.72 19.23 9.07
CA TYR A 110 -27.15 19.38 10.45
C TYR A 110 -28.55 19.97 10.52
N THR A 111 -29.39 19.32 11.31
CA THR A 111 -30.79 19.70 11.50
C THR A 111 -31.08 19.89 12.98
N TYR A 112 -31.74 20.98 13.32
CA TYR A 112 -32.26 21.26 14.66
C TYR A 112 -33.76 21.52 14.57
N ALA A 113 -34.55 20.77 15.35
CA ALA A 113 -36.02 20.86 15.35
C ALA A 113 -36.65 20.83 13.93
N GLY A 114 -36.11 20.00 13.03
CA GLY A 114 -36.58 19.86 11.65
C GLY A 114 -36.16 20.99 10.69
N ARG A 115 -35.26 21.89 11.11
CA ARG A 115 -34.71 22.96 10.27
C ARG A 115 -33.21 22.75 10.05
N ASN A 116 -32.76 22.92 8.82
CA ASN A 116 -31.34 22.91 8.48
C ASN A 116 -30.63 24.10 9.15
N VAL A 117 -29.58 23.82 9.92
CA VAL A 117 -28.77 24.78 10.68
C VAL A 117 -27.33 24.91 10.17
N GLY A 118 -26.96 24.13 9.16
CA GLY A 118 -25.66 24.18 8.52
C GLY A 118 -25.24 22.83 7.95
N GLN A 119 -24.05 22.84 7.35
CA GLN A 119 -23.47 21.67 6.73
C GLN A 119 -21.94 21.71 6.82
N ALA A 120 -21.32 20.54 6.82
CA ALA A 120 -19.86 20.40 6.72
C ALA A 120 -19.51 19.43 5.59
N ASN A 121 -18.43 19.72 4.86
CA ASN A 121 -17.94 18.82 3.83
C ASN A 121 -17.19 17.64 4.47
N LEU A 122 -17.36 16.46 3.89
CA LEU A 122 -16.55 15.27 4.20
C LEU A 122 -15.44 15.18 3.17
N VAL A 123 -14.20 15.22 3.64
CA VAL A 123 -13.00 15.24 2.82
C VAL A 123 -12.25 13.93 3.00
N PHE A 124 -11.97 13.27 1.88
CA PHE A 124 -11.05 12.14 1.84
C PHE A 124 -9.63 12.65 2.10
N THR A 125 -9.07 12.25 3.24
CA THR A 125 -7.65 12.37 3.47
C THR A 125 -7.03 11.17 2.81
N ASN A 126 -6.23 11.38 1.76
CA ASN A 126 -5.24 10.38 1.38
C ASN A 126 -4.37 10.18 2.61
N ALA A 127 -4.66 9.15 3.41
CA ALA A 127 -3.66 8.61 4.30
C ALA A 127 -2.45 8.39 3.40
N GLU A 128 -1.32 9.01 3.72
CA GLU A 128 -0.05 8.57 3.17
C GLU A 128 -0.01 7.09 3.49
N VAL A 129 -0.28 6.28 2.47
CA VAL A 129 -0.07 4.85 2.55
C VAL A 129 1.42 4.78 2.82
N GLU A 130 1.80 4.55 4.07
CA GLU A 130 3.19 4.27 4.39
C GLU A 130 3.63 3.22 3.39
N SER A 131 4.63 3.57 2.59
CA SER A 131 5.08 2.69 1.52
C SER A 131 5.36 1.34 2.14
N TYR A 132 4.72 0.32 1.58
CA TYR A 132 4.82 -1.02 2.15
C TYR A 132 6.30 -1.41 2.11
N PRO A 133 6.81 -2.13 3.14
CA PRO A 133 8.23 -2.49 3.23
C PRO A 133 8.72 -3.42 2.11
N PHE A 134 7.84 -3.76 1.16
CA PHE A 134 8.13 -4.53 -0.05
C PHE A 134 8.27 -3.67 -1.30
N ASP A 135 8.02 -2.37 -1.22
CA ASP A 135 8.29 -1.46 -2.33
C ASP A 135 9.80 -1.29 -2.48
N ASN A 136 10.30 -1.44 -3.71
CA ASN A 136 11.72 -1.29 -4.05
C ASN A 136 12.14 0.18 -4.08
N ILE A 137 11.97 0.89 -2.98
CA ILE A 137 12.30 2.31 -2.85
C ILE A 137 13.69 2.46 -2.23
N PRO A 138 14.51 3.44 -2.68
CA PRO A 138 15.78 3.77 -2.03
C PRO A 138 15.61 4.02 -0.52
N VAL A 139 16.63 3.67 0.27
CA VAL A 139 16.65 3.78 1.75
C VAL A 139 16.37 5.22 2.24
N GLU A 140 16.70 6.23 1.43
CA GLU A 140 16.43 7.65 1.74
C GLU A 140 14.93 8.02 1.72
N GLN A 141 14.08 7.17 1.15
CA GLN A 141 12.63 7.39 0.99
C GLN A 141 11.79 6.37 1.77
N GLY A 142 12.34 5.77 2.84
CA GLY A 142 11.61 4.86 3.73
C GLY A 142 11.70 3.38 3.37
N GLY A 143 12.53 3.01 2.39
CA GLY A 143 12.80 1.61 2.04
C GLY A 143 13.49 0.83 3.16
N SER A 144 13.26 -0.48 3.24
CA SER A 144 13.86 -1.32 4.28
C SER A 144 15.40 -1.32 4.15
N GLY A 145 16.11 -0.88 5.20
CA GLY A 145 17.59 -0.86 5.27
C GLY A 145 18.24 -2.23 5.39
N LYS A 146 17.56 -3.29 4.95
CA LYS A 146 18.11 -4.65 4.89
C LYS A 146 18.76 -4.83 3.52
N GLU A 147 19.96 -5.40 3.49
CA GLU A 147 20.62 -5.79 2.24
C GLU A 147 19.76 -6.85 1.54
N TYR A 148 18.87 -6.41 0.66
CA TYR A 148 18.19 -7.28 -0.27
C TYR A 148 19.27 -7.90 -1.16
N ILE A 149 19.24 -9.22 -1.31
CA ILE A 149 20.06 -9.89 -2.30
C ILE A 149 19.52 -9.43 -3.65
N GLN A 150 20.18 -8.44 -4.25
CA GLN A 150 19.92 -8.02 -5.63
C GLN A 150 20.22 -9.22 -6.53
N VAL A 151 19.16 -9.92 -6.93
CA VAL A 151 19.27 -11.06 -7.83
C VAL A 151 19.52 -10.51 -9.24
N ASP A 152 20.79 -10.24 -9.54
CA ASP A 152 21.23 -9.87 -10.87
C ASP A 152 21.14 -11.09 -11.80
N TYR A 153 20.02 -11.19 -12.53
CA TYR A 153 19.81 -12.14 -13.62
C TYR A 153 21.01 -12.29 -14.58
N PRO A 154 21.74 -11.23 -14.99
CA PRO A 154 22.91 -11.40 -15.87
C PRO A 154 24.08 -12.14 -15.19
N LYS A 155 24.29 -11.94 -13.88
CA LYS A 155 25.36 -12.65 -13.14
C LYS A 155 25.05 -14.14 -12.98
N ILE A 156 23.78 -14.48 -12.75
CA ILE A 156 23.33 -15.87 -12.65
C ILE A 156 23.49 -16.60 -13.99
N GLY A 157 23.16 -15.92 -15.10
CA GLY A 157 23.38 -16.46 -16.45
C GLY A 157 24.84 -16.81 -16.73
N LEU A 158 25.80 -15.97 -16.27
CA LEU A 158 27.23 -16.24 -16.44
C LEU A 158 27.71 -17.47 -15.66
N ILE A 159 27.19 -17.70 -14.45
CA ILE A 159 27.55 -18.87 -13.63
C ILE A 159 27.07 -20.16 -14.32
N ILE A 160 25.84 -20.18 -14.82
CA ILE A 160 25.27 -21.33 -15.54
C ILE A 160 26.08 -21.63 -16.81
N LEU A 161 26.46 -20.59 -17.56
CA LEU A 161 27.29 -20.72 -18.75
C LEU A 161 28.68 -21.29 -18.41
N GLY A 162 29.31 -20.84 -17.32
CA GLY A 162 30.57 -21.38 -16.85
C GLY A 162 30.51 -22.88 -16.52
N ILE A 163 29.44 -23.32 -15.86
CA ILE A 163 29.22 -24.75 -15.54
C ILE A 163 29.04 -25.56 -16.82
N ALA A 164 28.28 -25.06 -17.80
CA ALA A 164 28.09 -25.74 -19.08
C ALA A 164 29.42 -25.93 -19.84
N VAL A 165 30.28 -24.91 -19.84
CA VAL A 165 31.62 -25.00 -20.46
C VAL A 165 32.50 -26.03 -19.75
N LEU A 166 32.49 -26.06 -18.41
CA LEU A 166 33.26 -27.06 -17.64
C LEU A 166 32.82 -28.50 -17.95
N ILE A 167 31.50 -28.74 -18.08
CA ILE A 167 30.96 -30.05 -18.45
C ILE A 167 31.42 -30.44 -19.86
N ALA A 168 31.36 -29.51 -20.82
CA ALA A 168 31.81 -29.75 -22.19
C ALA A 168 33.32 -30.08 -22.24
N LEU A 169 34.14 -29.37 -21.46
CA LEU A 169 35.59 -29.58 -21.37
C LEU A 169 35.92 -30.94 -20.74
N PHE A 170 35.20 -31.34 -19.69
CA PHE A 170 35.32 -32.66 -19.08
C PHE A 170 34.99 -33.79 -20.06
N LEU A 171 33.89 -33.66 -20.82
CA LEU A 171 33.51 -34.63 -21.85
C LEU A 171 34.55 -34.69 -22.99
N PHE A 172 35.13 -33.56 -23.37
CA PHE A 172 36.19 -33.48 -24.37
C PHE A 172 37.46 -34.21 -23.94
N ILE A 173 37.92 -34.01 -22.70
CA ILE A 173 39.06 -34.74 -22.13
C ILE A 173 38.78 -36.25 -22.10
N LYS A 174 37.58 -36.65 -21.65
CA LYS A 174 37.18 -38.06 -21.62
C LYS A 174 37.18 -38.67 -23.02
N SER A 175 36.66 -37.96 -24.02
CA SER A 175 36.62 -38.42 -25.42
C SER A 175 38.02 -38.71 -25.99
N ARG A 176 39.02 -37.87 -25.69
CA ARG A 176 40.41 -38.05 -26.14
C ARG A 176 41.22 -39.05 -25.31
N SER A 177 40.76 -39.42 -24.11
CA SER A 177 41.50 -40.30 -23.21
C SER A 177 41.68 -41.74 -23.71
N SER A 178 40.79 -42.22 -24.59
CA SER A 178 40.89 -43.56 -25.19
C SER A 178 42.11 -43.72 -26.11
N GLU A 179 42.50 -42.66 -26.84
CA GLU A 179 43.72 -42.67 -27.68
C GLU A 179 45.00 -42.56 -26.83
N ILE A 180 44.95 -41.81 -25.73
CA ILE A 180 46.10 -41.58 -24.84
C ILE A 180 46.40 -42.82 -23.95
N LEU A 181 45.37 -43.59 -23.56
CA LEU A 181 45.54 -44.80 -22.73
C LEU A 181 46.20 -45.97 -23.47
N LEU A 182 46.08 -46.04 -24.81
CA LEU A 182 46.75 -47.05 -25.62
C LEU A 182 48.26 -46.81 -25.76
N PHE A 183 48.70 -45.55 -25.77
CA PHE A 183 50.12 -45.21 -25.85
C PHE A 183 50.89 -45.67 -24.60
N ARG A 184 50.24 -45.62 -23.42
CA ARG A 184 50.83 -46.05 -22.14
C ARG A 184 51.00 -47.58 -22.04
N HIS A 185 50.15 -48.36 -22.71
CA HIS A 185 50.26 -49.83 -22.75
C HIS A 185 51.46 -50.32 -23.56
N ARG A 186 51.83 -49.62 -24.64
CA ARG A 186 53.00 -49.98 -25.48
C ARG A 186 54.35 -49.72 -24.79
N TYR A 187 54.40 -48.81 -23.82
CA TYR A 187 55.61 -48.54 -23.04
C TYR A 187 55.86 -49.58 -21.92
N LYS A 188 54.80 -50.12 -21.29
CA LYS A 188 54.92 -51.11 -20.20
C LYS A 188 55.21 -52.54 -20.68
N SER A 189 54.86 -52.89 -21.91
CA SER A 189 55.05 -54.24 -22.45
C SER A 189 56.50 -54.57 -22.85
N ARG A 190 57.42 -53.59 -22.89
CA ARG A 190 58.85 -53.83 -23.15
C ARG A 190 59.66 -54.27 -21.91
N HIS A 191 59.12 -54.17 -20.70
CA HIS A 191 59.89 -54.40 -19.45
C HIS A 191 59.31 -55.47 -18.51
N SER A 192 58.27 -56.20 -18.92
CA SER A 192 57.73 -57.28 -18.10
C SER A 192 58.50 -58.59 -18.34
N LYS A 193 59.39 -58.97 -17.43
CA LYS A 193 60.03 -60.30 -17.43
C LYS A 193 58.98 -61.36 -17.06
N PRO A 194 58.85 -62.49 -17.79
CA PRO A 194 57.89 -63.53 -17.44
C PRO A 194 58.30 -64.20 -16.12
N LYS A 195 57.36 -64.25 -15.17
CA LYS A 195 57.52 -64.93 -13.88
C LYS A 195 57.46 -66.45 -14.11
N LYS A 196 58.54 -67.16 -13.78
CA LYS A 196 58.58 -68.64 -13.81
C LYS A 196 57.57 -69.18 -12.79
N SER A 197 56.50 -69.82 -13.29
CA SER A 197 55.57 -70.58 -12.47
C SER A 197 56.10 -72.00 -12.31
N ASN A 198 56.13 -72.49 -11.06
CA ASN A 198 56.49 -73.86 -10.73
C ASN A 198 55.40 -74.79 -11.25
N MET A 199 55.61 -75.37 -12.43
CA MET A 199 54.68 -76.32 -13.02
C MET A 199 54.80 -77.68 -12.32
N THR A 200 53.87 -77.98 -11.42
CA THR A 200 53.63 -79.35 -10.95
C THR A 200 52.96 -80.15 -12.06
N ILE A 201 53.74 -81.00 -12.72
CA ILE A 201 53.28 -81.95 -13.72
C ILE A 201 52.54 -83.09 -12.99
N ILE A 202 51.22 -83.07 -13.03
CA ILE A 202 50.39 -84.18 -12.53
C ILE A 202 50.45 -85.29 -13.59
N ARG A 203 51.13 -86.40 -13.27
CA ARG A 203 51.17 -87.60 -14.10
C ARG A 203 49.93 -88.45 -13.82
N ASP A 204 49.06 -88.57 -14.81
CA ASP A 204 47.90 -89.45 -14.76
C ASP A 204 48.32 -90.89 -15.09
N ASN A 205 48.33 -91.75 -14.08
CA ASN A 205 48.62 -93.19 -14.20
C ASN A 205 47.31 -93.98 -14.36
N GLY A 206 46.69 -93.85 -15.53
CA GLY A 206 45.52 -94.63 -15.92
C GLY A 206 45.87 -96.10 -16.25
N LYS A 207 45.66 -97.01 -15.28
CA LYS A 207 45.73 -98.47 -15.48
C LYS A 207 44.65 -98.91 -16.49
N LYS A 208 45.06 -99.26 -17.71
CA LYS A 208 44.24 -99.94 -18.72
C LYS A 208 43.77 -101.32 -18.20
N ARG A 209 42.51 -101.43 -17.78
CA ARG A 209 41.84 -102.73 -17.61
C ARG A 209 41.28 -103.18 -18.97
N ARG A 210 41.96 -104.14 -19.60
CA ARG A 210 41.41 -104.95 -20.70
C ARG A 210 40.17 -105.70 -20.20
N LYS A 211 39.03 -105.55 -20.89
CA LYS A 211 37.93 -106.51 -20.82
C LYS A 211 37.91 -107.26 -22.15
N ARG A 212 38.25 -108.55 -22.10
CA ARG A 212 38.04 -109.55 -23.15
C ARG A 212 36.84 -110.39 -22.73
N ARG A 213 35.78 -110.34 -23.50
CA ARG A 213 34.99 -111.45 -24.06
C ARG A 213 33.68 -110.87 -24.58
#